data_AF-A0A8J4GAG9-F1
#
_entry.id   AF-A0A8J4GAG9-F1
#
_cell.length_a   1.000
_cell.length_b   1.000
_cell.length_c   1.000
_cell.angle_alpha   90.00
_cell.angle_beta   90.00
_cell.angle_gamma   90.00
#
_symmetry.space_group_name_H-M   'P 1'
#
loop_
_entity.id
_entity.type
_entity.pdbx_description
1 polymer ?
#
loop_
_entity_poly.entity_id
_entity_poly.type
_entity_poly.pdbx_seq_one_letter_code
_entity_poly.pdbx_strand_id
1 'polypeptide(L)'
;MPQKPLKANKKIDKKKEAANRHGKTPVTRKGKFDKPPKRNKALDLYKDEKELSKAINKRNESTAAGLAEQSGGKLKVIKGPPPVMAPKDKQKKAGTKVDAAMEE
;
A
#
# COMPACT_ATOMS: atom_id res chain seq x y z
N MET A 1 -13.17 5.55 62.07
CA MET A 1 -13.74 6.92 62.11
C MET A 1 -14.81 7.01 61.03
N PRO A 2 -16.06 7.37 61.35
CA PRO A 2 -17.13 7.50 60.37
C PRO A 2 -16.87 8.68 59.43
N GLN A 3 -16.99 8.43 58.13
CA GLN A 3 -16.73 9.43 57.10
C GLN A 3 -17.84 10.48 57.08
N LYS A 4 -17.47 11.76 57.27
CA LYS A 4 -18.42 12.88 57.25
C LYS A 4 -19.21 12.90 55.92
N PRO A 5 -20.54 12.99 55.96
CA PRO A 5 -21.36 13.01 54.75
C PRO A 5 -21.04 14.25 53.90
N LEU A 6 -20.95 14.05 52.58
CA LEU A 6 -20.70 15.11 51.61
C LEU A 6 -21.90 16.07 51.55
N LYS A 7 -21.63 17.37 51.65
CA LYS A 7 -22.65 18.44 51.57
C LYS A 7 -23.43 18.34 50.25
N ALA A 8 -24.76 18.47 50.32
CA ALA A 8 -25.75 18.12 49.30
C ALA A 8 -25.66 18.81 47.92
N ASN A 9 -24.64 19.62 47.62
CA ASN A 9 -24.54 20.36 46.35
C ASN A 9 -23.14 20.36 45.71
N LYS A 10 -22.21 19.52 46.19
CA LYS A 10 -20.89 19.39 45.54
C LYS A 10 -20.98 18.38 44.38
N LYS A 11 -20.97 18.88 43.15
CA LYS A 11 -20.81 18.05 41.94
C LYS A 11 -19.47 17.31 42.06
N ILE A 12 -19.51 15.99 41.88
CA ILE A 12 -18.29 15.18 41.76
C ILE A 12 -17.62 15.60 40.45
N ASP A 13 -16.47 16.26 40.54
CA ASP A 13 -15.69 16.61 39.37
C ASP A 13 -15.34 15.33 38.61
N LYS A 14 -15.80 15.25 37.36
CA LYS A 14 -15.50 14.12 36.47
C LYS A 14 -13.98 14.02 36.35
N LYS A 15 -13.44 12.82 36.52
CA LYS A 15 -12.00 12.53 36.42
C LYS A 15 -11.47 13.15 35.12
N LYS A 16 -10.57 14.12 35.23
CA LYS A 16 -9.87 14.72 34.08
C LYS A 16 -9.00 13.66 33.43
N GLU A 17 -9.05 13.58 32.10
CA GLU A 17 -8.17 12.70 31.33
C GLU A 17 -6.71 13.09 31.57
N ALA A 18 -5.85 12.09 31.76
CA ALA A 18 -4.43 12.32 32.02
C ALA A 18 -3.78 13.01 30.80
N ALA A 19 -3.13 14.14 31.04
CA ALA A 19 -2.34 14.82 30.02
C ALA A 19 -1.06 14.03 29.73
N ASN A 20 -0.52 14.16 28.51
CA ASN A 20 0.80 13.63 28.20
C ASN A 20 1.91 14.39 28.97
N ARG A 21 3.16 13.93 28.89
CA ARG A 21 4.32 14.55 29.59
C ARG A 21 4.52 16.04 29.29
N HIS A 22 3.91 16.57 28.23
CA HIS A 22 3.96 17.98 27.83
C HIS A 22 2.64 18.73 28.12
N GLY A 23 1.76 18.18 28.96
CA GLY A 23 0.50 18.81 29.35
C GLY A 23 -0.56 18.85 28.26
N LYS A 24 -0.35 18.19 27.10
CA LYS A 24 -1.32 18.17 26.01
C LYS A 24 -2.27 16.98 26.20
N THR A 25 -3.57 17.25 26.11
CA THR A 25 -4.61 16.22 26.13
C THR A 25 -4.63 15.50 24.78
N PRO A 26 -4.65 14.15 24.74
CA PRO A 26 -4.75 13.43 23.48
C PRO A 26 -6.09 13.73 22.80
N VAL A 27 -6.05 14.37 21.63
CA VAL A 27 -7.27 14.69 20.87
C VAL A 27 -7.72 13.43 20.13
N THR A 28 -8.40 12.53 20.83
CA THR A 28 -9.08 11.38 20.21
C THR A 28 -10.54 11.75 19.92
N ARG A 29 -11.01 11.54 18.69
CA ARG A 29 -12.44 11.71 18.36
C ARG A 29 -13.02 10.32 18.19
N LYS A 30 -13.84 9.88 19.16
CA LYS A 30 -14.49 8.57 19.12
C LYS A 30 -15.26 8.41 17.80
N GLY A 31 -15.13 7.24 17.17
CA GLY A 31 -15.89 6.87 15.96
C GLY A 31 -15.30 7.26 14.61
N LYS A 32 -14.10 7.87 14.54
CA LYS A 32 -13.37 8.04 13.27
C LYS A 32 -11.94 7.54 13.41
N PHE A 33 -11.61 6.49 12.65
CA PHE A 33 -10.24 5.97 12.55
C PHE A 33 -9.29 7.01 11.97
N ASP A 34 -9.79 7.80 11.01
CA ASP A 34 -9.00 8.73 10.23
C ASP A 34 -9.55 10.15 10.34
N LYS A 35 -8.67 11.10 10.66
CA LYS A 35 -9.03 12.51 10.81
C LYS A 35 -8.39 13.34 9.70
N PRO A 36 -9.16 13.81 8.71
CA PRO A 36 -8.62 14.68 7.67
C PRO A 36 -8.11 15.99 8.31
N PRO A 37 -6.95 16.50 7.86
CA PRO A 37 -6.43 17.77 8.32
C PRO A 37 -7.35 18.93 7.90
N LYS A 38 -7.41 19.98 8.74
CA LYS A 38 -8.28 21.14 8.49
C LYS A 38 -7.73 22.13 7.45
N ARG A 39 -6.43 22.06 7.14
CA ARG A 39 -5.75 23.00 6.23
C ARG A 39 -5.77 22.48 4.81
N ASN A 40 -6.14 23.32 3.85
CA ASN A 40 -6.35 22.94 2.44
C ASN A 40 -5.18 22.17 1.82
N LYS A 41 -3.94 22.68 1.89
CA LYS A 41 -2.77 21.98 1.32
C LYS A 41 -2.50 20.60 1.95
N ALA A 42 -2.73 20.47 3.26
CA ALA A 42 -2.57 19.20 3.96
C ALA A 42 -3.72 18.23 3.66
N LEU A 43 -4.91 18.77 3.34
CA LEU A 43 -6.09 17.99 2.99
C LEU A 43 -5.95 17.38 1.59
N ASP A 44 -5.30 18.08 0.67
CA ASP A 44 -5.01 17.56 -0.67
C ASP A 44 -3.98 16.42 -0.59
N LEU A 45 -2.87 16.62 0.12
CA LEU A 45 -1.88 15.54 0.38
C LEU A 45 -2.51 14.32 1.07
N TYR A 46 -3.38 14.55 2.06
CA TYR A 46 -4.10 13.47 2.75
C TYR A 46 -5.03 12.68 1.80
N LYS A 47 -5.64 13.33 0.81
CA LYS A 47 -6.45 12.63 -0.20
C LYS A 47 -5.56 11.80 -1.12
N ASP A 48 -4.46 12.38 -1.61
CA ASP A 48 -3.53 11.69 -2.51
C ASP A 48 -2.93 10.44 -1.83
N GLU A 49 -2.49 10.57 -0.58
CA GLU A 49 -1.98 9.46 0.23
C GLU A 49 -3.03 8.35 0.40
N LYS A 50 -4.29 8.74 0.59
CA LYS A 50 -5.41 7.81 0.75
C LYS A 50 -5.76 7.09 -0.55
N GLU A 51 -5.73 7.80 -1.67
CA GLU A 51 -5.94 7.21 -3.00
C GLU A 51 -4.82 6.25 -3.36
N LEU A 52 -3.57 6.63 -3.11
CA LEU A 52 -2.40 5.77 -3.28
C LEU A 52 -2.50 4.50 -2.42
N SER A 53 -2.87 4.65 -1.14
CA SER A 53 -3.06 3.50 -0.23
C SER A 53 -4.16 2.56 -0.72
N LYS A 54 -5.29 3.09 -1.20
CA LYS A 54 -6.37 2.26 -1.79
C LYS A 54 -5.90 1.53 -3.05
N ALA A 55 -5.13 2.20 -3.92
CA ALA A 55 -4.61 1.60 -5.13
C ALA A 55 -3.64 0.45 -4.83
N ILE A 56 -2.75 0.63 -3.84
CA ILE A 56 -1.83 -0.41 -3.37
C ILE A 56 -2.60 -1.60 -2.82
N ASN A 57 -3.58 -1.37 -1.95
CA ASN A 57 -4.38 -2.45 -1.37
C ASN A 57 -5.12 -3.24 -2.46
N LYS A 58 -5.78 -2.55 -3.40
CA LYS A 58 -6.45 -3.19 -4.53
C LYS A 58 -5.51 -4.08 -5.34
N ARG A 59 -4.28 -3.60 -5.61
CA ARG A 59 -3.27 -4.37 -6.35
C ARG A 59 -2.79 -5.58 -5.54
N ASN A 60 -2.56 -5.41 -4.24
CA ASN A 60 -2.11 -6.49 -3.38
C ASN A 60 -3.17 -7.58 -3.27
N GLU A 61 -4.43 -7.18 -3.10
CA GLU A 61 -5.59 -8.08 -3.08
C GLU A 61 -5.72 -8.84 -4.41
N SER A 62 -5.65 -8.16 -5.56
CA SER A 62 -5.73 -8.81 -6.86
C SER A 62 -4.55 -9.77 -7.11
N THR A 63 -3.36 -9.39 -6.65
CA THR A 63 -2.16 -10.23 -6.77
C THR A 63 -2.29 -11.47 -5.88
N ALA A 64 -2.78 -11.31 -4.65
CA ALA A 64 -3.02 -12.42 -3.73
C ALA A 64 -4.09 -13.37 -4.26
N ALA A 65 -5.20 -12.84 -4.78
CA ALA A 65 -6.26 -13.63 -5.42
C ALA A 65 -5.72 -14.42 -6.62
N GLY A 66 -5.00 -13.75 -7.52
CA GLY A 66 -4.39 -14.42 -8.67
C GLY A 66 -3.37 -15.49 -8.30
N LEU A 67 -2.61 -15.31 -7.21
CA LEU A 67 -1.70 -16.33 -6.69
C LEU A 67 -2.44 -17.52 -6.07
N ALA A 68 -3.57 -17.27 -5.40
CA ALA A 68 -4.39 -18.32 -4.79
C ALA A 68 -5.16 -19.15 -5.84
N GLU A 69 -5.62 -18.52 -6.92
CA GLU A 69 -6.27 -19.18 -8.05
C GLU A 69 -5.27 -19.96 -8.93
N GLN A 70 -4.00 -19.55 -8.96
CA GLN A 70 -2.97 -20.26 -9.70
C GLN A 70 -2.62 -21.60 -9.03
N SER A 71 -3.26 -22.67 -9.48
CA SER A 71 -2.97 -24.06 -9.08
C SER A 71 -1.66 -24.63 -9.68
N GLY A 72 -0.72 -23.79 -10.13
CA GLY A 72 0.48 -24.19 -10.87
C GLY A 72 1.58 -23.13 -10.95
N GLY A 73 2.77 -23.54 -11.41
CA GLY A 73 3.98 -22.71 -11.42
C GLY A 73 3.92 -21.49 -12.35
N LYS A 74 4.54 -20.37 -11.93
CA LYS A 74 4.72 -19.16 -12.74
C LYS A 74 5.61 -19.46 -13.94
N LEU A 75 5.01 -19.85 -15.08
CA LEU A 75 5.77 -20.06 -16.31
C LEU A 75 6.36 -18.73 -16.80
N LYS A 76 7.68 -18.59 -16.68
CA LYS A 76 8.44 -17.57 -17.42
C LYS A 76 9.56 -18.24 -18.19
N VAL A 77 9.27 -18.63 -19.44
CA VAL A 77 10.34 -18.85 -20.41
C VAL A 77 10.55 -17.53 -21.13
N ILE A 78 11.57 -16.78 -20.69
CA ILE A 78 12.07 -15.65 -21.48
C ILE A 78 12.76 -16.28 -22.69
N LYS A 79 12.10 -16.29 -23.84
CA LYS A 79 12.78 -16.54 -25.11
C LYS A 79 13.76 -15.36 -25.29
N GLY A 80 15.03 -15.68 -25.55
CA GLY A 80 16.14 -14.73 -25.53
C GLY A 80 15.91 -13.46 -26.36
N PRO A 81 16.77 -12.45 -26.18
CA PRO A 81 16.56 -11.11 -26.74
C PRO A 81 16.27 -11.15 -28.26
N PRO A 82 15.43 -10.23 -28.77
CA PRO A 82 15.16 -10.13 -30.20
C PRO A 82 16.48 -9.98 -31.00
N PRO A 83 16.56 -10.52 -32.23
CA PRO A 83 17.80 -10.69 -33.00
C PRO A 83 18.55 -9.39 -33.33
N VAL A 84 18.00 -8.23 -32.98
CA VAL A 84 18.59 -6.91 -33.18
C VAL A 84 19.76 -6.62 -32.21
N MET A 85 19.90 -7.42 -31.13
CA MET A 85 21.02 -7.28 -30.18
C MET A 85 21.97 -8.49 -30.15
N ALA A 86 21.89 -9.40 -31.11
CA ALA A 86 22.85 -10.49 -31.22
C ALA A 86 24.18 -9.99 -31.82
N PRO A 87 25.36 -10.39 -31.29
CA PRO A 87 26.64 -10.08 -31.92
C PRO A 87 26.67 -10.62 -33.36
N LYS A 88 27.25 -9.83 -34.28
CA LYS A 88 27.22 -10.00 -35.74
C LYS A 88 27.64 -11.39 -36.24
N ASP A 89 28.36 -12.16 -35.43
CA ASP A 89 28.85 -13.50 -35.78
C ASP A 89 27.74 -14.55 -35.89
N LYS A 90 26.63 -14.39 -35.16
CA LYS A 90 25.50 -15.35 -35.21
C LYS A 90 24.45 -15.01 -36.27
N GLN A 91 24.43 -13.79 -36.81
CA GLN A 91 23.50 -13.40 -37.87
C GLN A 91 23.89 -14.02 -39.22
N LYS A 92 25.19 -14.20 -39.50
CA LYS A 92 25.64 -14.84 -40.75
C LYS A 92 25.20 -16.31 -40.85
N LYS A 93 25.19 -17.06 -39.74
CA LYS A 93 24.79 -18.48 -39.72
C LYS A 93 23.29 -18.71 -39.89
N ALA A 94 22.47 -17.70 -39.60
CA ALA A 94 21.02 -17.76 -39.77
C ALA A 94 20.61 -17.46 -41.21
N GLY A 95 21.25 -16.49 -41.88
CA GLY A 95 20.97 -16.15 -43.28
C GLY A 95 21.27 -17.29 -44.26
N THR A 96 22.42 -17.97 -44.10
CA THR A 96 22.83 -19.04 -45.06
C THR A 96 21.94 -20.27 -45.04
N LYS A 97 21.14 -20.49 -43.99
CA LYS A 97 20.24 -21.65 -43.91
C LYS A 97 18.88 -21.42 -44.58
N VAL A 98 18.51 -20.17 -44.85
CA VAL A 98 17.21 -19.87 -45.48
C VAL A 98 17.32 -19.96 -47.00
N ASP A 99 18.45 -19.54 -47.58
CA ASP A 99 18.66 -19.57 -49.03
C ASP A 99 18.91 -20.99 -49.58
N ALA A 100 19.49 -21.90 -48.78
CA ALA A 100 19.75 -23.28 -49.19
C ALA A 100 18.50 -24.19 -49.18
N ALA A 101 17.36 -23.70 -48.69
CA ALA A 101 16.10 -24.47 -48.63
C ALA A 101 15.10 -24.03 -49.73
N MET A 102 15.49 -23.14 -50.63
CA MET A 102 14.62 -22.57 -51.66
C MET A 102 15.09 -22.85 -53.12
N GLU A 103 16.19 -23.58 -53.31
CA GLU A 103 16.55 -24.22 -54.60
C GLU A 103 16.61 -25.75 -54.43
N GLU A 104 15.44 -26.37 -54.25
CA GLU A 104 15.17 -27.72 -54.76
C GLU A 104 14.11 -27.61 -55.87
#